data_AF-A0A382MQ78-F1
#
_entry.id   AF-A0A382MQ78-F1
#
_cell.length_a   1.000
_cell.length_b   1.000
_cell.length_c   1.000
_cell.angle_alpha   90.00
_cell.angle_beta   90.00
_cell.angle_gamma   90.00
#
_symmetry.space_group_name_H-M   'P 1'
#
loop_
_entity.id
_entity.type
_entity.pdbx_description
1 polymer ?
#
loop_
_entity_poly.entity_id
_entity_poly.type
_entity_poly.pdbx_seq_one_letter_code
_entity_poly.pdbx_strand_id
1 'polypeptide(L)' 'MIPLRDDNPTTIRPLLTVALIAVCTLTFIWQLSLGQGQQAAVYALGVIPAVLFDDARLVSELEWVAPVLTPITS' A
#
# COMPACT_ATOMS: atom_id res chain seq x y z
N MET A 1 32.37 21.23 11.03
CA MET A 1 31.49 20.29 10.32
C MET A 1 32.38 19.25 9.66
N ILE A 2 32.30 17.99 10.08
CA ILE A 2 33.05 16.90 9.43
C ILE A 2 32.27 16.54 8.16
N PRO A 3 32.88 16.53 6.96
CA PRO A 3 32.19 16.11 5.74
C PRO A 3 31.96 14.59 5.81
N LEU A 4 30.72 14.17 6.04
CA LEU A 4 30.30 12.80 5.74
C LEU A 4 30.06 12.70 4.24
N ARG A 5 30.94 11.99 3.53
CA ARG A 5 30.69 11.57 2.16
C ARG A 5 29.99 10.22 2.20
N ASP A 6 28.85 10.15 1.53
CA ASP A 6 28.14 8.89 1.29
C ASP A 6 28.77 8.20 0.07
N ASP A 7 29.13 6.94 0.21
CA ASP A 7 29.68 6.08 -0.85
C ASP A 7 28.56 5.37 -1.63
N ASN A 8 27.34 5.92 -1.63
CA ASN A 8 26.23 5.39 -2.40
C ASN A 8 26.50 5.50 -3.92
N PRO A 9 26.57 4.38 -4.66
CA PRO A 9 26.89 4.38 -6.09
C PRO A 9 25.82 5.12 -6.91
N THR A 10 26.20 6.25 -7.53
CA THR A 10 25.30 7.12 -8.32
C THR A 10 25.18 6.73 -9.79
N THR A 11 25.92 5.71 -10.23
CA THR A 11 25.92 5.22 -11.62
C THR A 11 24.83 4.19 -11.90
N ILE A 12 24.16 3.65 -10.87
CA ILE A 12 23.07 2.69 -11.02
C ILE A 12 21.80 3.44 -11.43
N ARG A 13 21.13 2.98 -12.49
CA ARG A 13 19.82 3.53 -12.88
C ARG A 13 18.78 3.13 -11.83
N PRO A 14 18.03 4.09 -11.22
CA PRO A 14 17.13 3.83 -10.10
C PRO A 14 15.77 3.26 -10.56
N LEU A 15 15.78 2.21 -11.36
CA LEU A 15 14.57 1.65 -12.00
C LEU A 15 13.53 1.23 -10.96
N LEU A 16 13.94 0.52 -9.90
CA LEU A 16 13.03 0.05 -8.85
C LEU A 16 12.40 1.21 -8.07
N THR A 17 13.19 2.21 -7.71
CA THR A 17 12.71 3.39 -6.99
C THR A 17 11.68 4.16 -7.82
N VAL A 18 11.98 4.40 -9.10
CA VAL A 18 11.05 5.10 -10.00
C VAL A 18 9.78 4.27 -10.23
N ALA A 19 9.90 2.96 -10.42
CA ALA A 19 8.74 2.08 -10.57
C ALA A 19 7.85 2.07 -9.32
N LEU A 20 8.44 2.01 -8.12
CA LEU A 20 7.70 2.05 -6.87
C LEU A 20 6.95 3.37 -6.70
N ILE A 21 7.61 4.51 -6.97
CA ILE A 21 6.98 5.83 -6.95
C ILE A 21 5.81 5.89 -7.93
N ALA A 22 5.98 5.38 -9.14
CA ALA A 22 4.92 5.35 -10.15
C ALA A 22 3.72 4.52 -9.69
N VAL A 23 3.95 3.32 -9.16
CA VAL A 23 2.88 2.46 -8.62
C VAL A 23 2.14 3.16 -7.48
N CYS A 24 2.85 3.70 -6.48
CA CYS A 24 2.21 4.41 -5.37
C CYS A 24 1.39 5.62 -5.84
N THR A 25 1.90 6.37 -6.81
CA THR A 25 1.20 7.55 -7.38
C THR A 25 -0.07 7.13 -8.10
N LEU A 26 -0.01 6.07 -8.91
CA LEU A 26 -1.19 5.53 -9.61
C LEU A 26 -2.24 5.02 -8.63
N THR A 27 -1.83 4.29 -7.59
CA THR A 27 -2.73 3.82 -6.53
C THR A 27 -3.39 5.00 -5.81
N PHE A 28 -2.65 6.06 -5.51
CA PHE A 28 -3.20 7.26 -4.87
C PHE A 28 -4.23 7.97 -5.76
N ILE A 29 -3.93 8.13 -7.05
CA ILE A 29 -4.88 8.71 -8.02
C ILE A 29 -6.15 7.86 -8.12
N TRP A 30 -5.99 6.54 -8.17
CA TRP A 30 -7.13 5.62 -8.14
C TRP A 30 -7.97 5.78 -6.87
N GLN A 31 -7.34 5.86 -5.69
CA GLN A 31 -8.05 6.10 -4.43
C GLN A 31 -8.84 7.41 -4.44
N LEU A 32 -8.24 8.50 -4.95
CA LEU A 32 -8.93 9.79 -5.08
C LEU A 32 -10.13 9.72 -6.02
N SER A 33 -10.05 8.93 -7.10
CA SER A 33 -11.13 8.78 -8.06
C SER A 33 -12.40 8.10 -7.50
N LEU A 34 -12.29 7.38 -6.37
CA LEU A 34 -13.40 6.65 -5.74
C LEU A 34 -14.37 7.55 -4.97
N GLY A 35 -13.96 8.77 -4.59
CA GLY A 35 -14.79 9.67 -3.78
C GLY A 35 -15.29 8.99 -2.48
N GLN A 36 -16.62 8.88 -2.33
CA GLN A 36 -17.24 8.22 -1.17
C GLN A 36 -16.88 6.72 -1.06
N GLY A 37 -16.50 6.07 -2.15
CA GLY A 37 -16.06 4.67 -2.17
C GLY A 37 -14.65 4.45 -1.64
N GLN A 38 -13.89 5.51 -1.36
CA GLN A 38 -12.51 5.40 -0.87
C GLN A 38 -12.45 4.67 0.47
N GLN A 39 -13.38 4.95 1.38
CA GLN A 39 -13.41 4.31 2.69
C GLN A 39 -13.67 2.80 2.58
N ALA A 40 -14.52 2.37 1.65
CA ALA A 40 -14.74 0.95 1.38
C ALA A 40 -13.47 0.27 0.85
N ALA A 41 -12.75 0.91 -0.08
CA ALA A 41 -11.48 0.38 -0.57
C ALA A 41 -10.41 0.27 0.53
N VAL A 42 -10.37 1.21 1.47
CA VAL A 42 -9.45 1.15 2.64
C VAL A 42 -9.80 -0.03 3.54
N TYR A 43 -11.07 -0.28 3.83
CA TYR A 43 -11.46 -1.45 4.62
C TYR A 43 -11.24 -2.78 3.90
N ALA A 44 -11.43 -2.81 2.58
CA ALA A 44 -11.29 -4.02 1.78
C ALA A 44 -9.82 -4.44 1.54
N LEU A 45 -8.90 -3.48 1.48
CA LEU A 45 -7.49 -3.72 1.15
C LEU A 45 -6.53 -3.48 2.34
N GLY A 46 -7.00 -2.82 3.40
CA GLY A 46 -6.20 -2.54 4.59
C GLY A 46 -6.16 -3.70 5.58
N VAL A 47 -5.07 -3.81 6.34
CA VAL A 47 -4.96 -4.78 7.44
C VAL A 47 -5.86 -4.37 8.59
N ILE A 48 -6.78 -5.27 8.96
CA ILE A 48 -7.60 -5.15 10.17
C ILE A 48 -7.25 -6.34 11.07
N PRO A 49 -6.55 -6.15 12.21
CA PRO A 49 -6.08 -7.25 13.05
C PRO A 49 -7.19 -8.21 13.49
N ALA A 50 -8.36 -7.69 13.85
CA ALA A 50 -9.50 -8.53 14.24
C ALA A 50 -10.00 -9.42 13.10
N VAL A 51 -9.89 -8.97 11.84
CA VAL A 51 -10.27 -9.78 10.67
C VAL A 51 -9.16 -10.78 10.31
N LEU A 52 -7.90 -10.38 10.48
CA LEU A 52 -6.73 -11.25 10.24
C LEU A 52 -6.66 -12.42 11.23
N PHE A 53 -6.99 -12.18 12.50
CA PHE A 53 -6.98 -13.20 13.56
C PHE A 53 -8.33 -13.90 13.77
N ASP A 54 -9.28 -13.70 12.86
CA ASP A 54 -10.60 -14.36 12.88
C ASP A 54 -11.55 -13.90 14.00
N ASP A 55 -11.18 -12.88 14.79
CA ASP A 55 -12.00 -12.28 15.85
C ASP A 55 -13.20 -11.47 15.32
N ALA A 56 -13.19 -11.09 14.04
CA ALA A 56 -14.26 -10.37 13.36
C ALA A 56 -14.36 -10.76 11.87
N ARG A 57 -15.48 -10.39 11.24
CA ARG A 57 -15.74 -10.60 9.81
C ARG A 57 -16.10 -9.29 9.15
N LEU A 58 -15.64 -9.11 7.91
CA LEU A 58 -16.09 -8.03 7.05
C LEU A 58 -17.48 -8.37 6.49
N VAL A 59 -18.23 -7.35 6.07
CA VAL A 59 -19.40 -7.59 5.23
C VAL A 59 -18.96 -8.10 3.86
N SER A 60 -19.74 -8.98 3.24
CA SER A 60 -19.33 -9.70 2.02
C SER A 60 -18.95 -8.78 0.86
N GLU A 61 -19.45 -7.54 0.83
CA GLU A 61 -19.13 -6.54 -0.19
C GLU A 61 -17.70 -5.98 -0.09
N LEU A 62 -17.04 -6.15 1.07
CA LEU A 62 -15.68 -5.67 1.36
C LEU A 62 -14.62 -6.78 1.33
N GLU A 63 -15.01 -8.05 1.16
CA GLU A 63 -14.09 -9.19 1.12
C GLU A 63 -13.41 -9.35 -0.25
N TRP A 64 -12.70 -8.31 -0.70
CA TRP A 64 -12.05 -8.30 -2.03
C TRP A 64 -10.81 -9.20 -2.08
N VAL A 65 -10.10 -9.33 -0.95
CA VAL A 65 -8.92 -10.17 -0.80
C VAL A 65 -9.04 -11.00 0.49
N ALA A 66 -8.35 -12.14 0.53
CA ALA A 66 -8.28 -12.94 1.75
C ALA A 66 -7.60 -12.14 2.88
N PRO A 67 -8.05 -12.24 4.15
CA PRO A 67 -7.47 -11.47 5.26
C PRO A 67 -5.95 -11.62 5.39
N VAL A 68 -5.42 -12.83 5.15
CA VAL A 68 -3.99 -13.15 5.20
C VAL A 68 -3.14 -12.38 4.17
N LEU A 69 -3.75 -11.88 3.10
CA LEU A 69 -3.06 -11.11 2.05
C LEU A 69 -3.05 -9.60 2.32
N THR A 70 -3.89 -9.11 3.24
CA THR A 70 -3.97 -7.68 3.56
C THR A 70 -2.63 -7.05 3.97
N PRO A 71 -1.67 -7.73 4.65
CA PRO A 71 -0.37 -7.13 4.98
C PRO A 71 0.50 -6.80 3.76
N ILE A 72 0.19 -7.37 2.60
CA ILE A 72 0.89 -7.10 1.35
C ILE A 72 0.26 -5.89 0.64
N THR A 73 -1.03 -5.63 0.88
CA THR A 73 -1.80 -4.59 0.19
C THR A 73 -1.97 -3.30 1.00
N SER A 74 -1.55 -3.25 2.27
CA SER A 74 -1.68 -2.11 3.18
C SER A 74 -0.41 -1.30 3.40
#